data_AF-A0A0F2J7M0-F1
#
_entry.id   AF-A0A0F2J7M0-F1
#
_cell.length_a   1.000
_cell.length_b   1.000
_cell.length_c   1.000
_cell.angle_alpha   90.00
_cell.angle_beta   90.00
_cell.angle_gamma   90.00
#
_symmetry.space_group_name_H-M   'P 1'
#
loop_
_entity.id
_entity.type
_entity.pdbx_description
1 polymer ?
#
loop_
_entity_poly.entity_id
_entity_poly.type
_entity_poly.pdbx_seq_one_letter_code
_entity_poly.pdbx_strand_id
1 'polypeptide(L)' 'MATFGCTTPMQRAGQPKELAPAYVFLASEDSSYMSGQMLQINGGTIINN' A
#
# COMPACT_ATOMS: atom_id res chain seq x y z
N MET A 1 6.47 21.42 -11.82
CA MET A 1 6.98 20.36 -10.91
C MET A 1 5.88 19.32 -10.75
N ALA A 2 6.21 18.03 -10.68
CA ALA A 2 5.20 16.99 -10.50
C ALA A 2 4.67 17.04 -9.05
N THR A 3 3.39 17.37 -8.88
CA THR A 3 2.75 17.59 -7.56
C THR A 3 2.14 16.30 -6.99
N PHE A 4 2.03 15.25 -7.80
CA PHE A 4 1.34 14.02 -7.43
C PHE A 4 2.10 13.25 -6.32
N GLY A 5 1.37 12.83 -5.28
CA GLY A 5 1.91 12.07 -4.15
C GLY A 5 2.54 12.91 -3.03
N CYS A 6 2.77 14.21 -3.24
CA CYS A 6 3.36 15.10 -2.23
C CYS A 6 2.45 15.32 -1.00
N THR A 7 1.15 15.04 -1.09
CA THR A 7 0.22 15.18 0.04
C THR A 7 0.22 13.97 0.99
N THR A 8 0.84 12.86 0.60
CA THR A 8 1.00 11.69 1.49
C THR A 8 2.04 11.99 2.57
N PRO A 9 1.98 11.35 3.75
CA PRO A 9 3.02 11.49 4.77
C PRO A 9 4.44 11.17 4.28
N MET A 10 4.59 10.25 3.32
CA MET A 10 5.87 9.94 2.67
C MET A 10 6.34 10.97 1.63
N GLN A 11 5.52 12.00 1.34
CA GLN A 11 5.87 13.15 0.48
C GLN A 11 6.30 12.79 -0.95
N ARG A 12 5.88 11.62 -1.45
CA ARG A 12 6.17 11.15 -2.80
C ARG A 12 5.10 10.21 -3.32
N ALA A 13 5.04 10.06 -4.64
CA ALA A 13 4.25 9.00 -5.26
C ALA A 13 4.88 7.62 -5.02
N GLY A 14 4.02 6.64 -4.73
CA GLY A 14 4.41 5.23 -4.74
C GLY A 14 4.76 4.76 -6.16
N GLN A 15 5.71 3.84 -6.26
CA GLN A 15 6.09 3.19 -7.51
C GLN A 15 5.38 1.84 -7.63
N PRO A 16 5.06 1.35 -8.84
CA PRO A 16 4.36 0.07 -9.02
C PRO A 16 5.03 -1.12 -8.31
N LYS A 17 6.37 -1.13 -8.27
CA LYS A 17 7.17 -2.15 -7.57
C LYS A 17 6.93 -2.20 -6.05
N GLU A 18 6.39 -1.15 -5.46
CA GLU A 18 6.06 -1.08 -4.03
C GLU A 18 4.71 -1.74 -3.73
N LEU A 19 3.87 -1.94 -4.75
CA LEU A 19 2.58 -2.61 -4.62
C LEU A 19 2.69 -4.12 -4.92
N ALA A 20 3.55 -4.51 -5.87
CA ALA A 20 3.67 -5.89 -6.31
C ALA A 20 3.89 -6.92 -5.17
N PRO A 21 4.76 -6.68 -4.17
CA PRO A 21 4.97 -7.62 -3.08
C PRO A 21 3.72 -7.89 -2.24
N ALA A 22 2.82 -6.91 -2.11
CA ALA A 22 1.58 -7.11 -1.37
C ALA A 22 0.61 -8.05 -2.09
N TYR A 23 0.52 -7.98 -3.42
CA TYR A 23 -0.26 -8.95 -4.18
C TYR A 23 0.33 -10.35 -4.07
N VAL A 24 1.66 -10.47 -4.15
CA VAL A 24 2.36 -11.75 -3.96
C VAL A 24 2.09 -12.31 -2.56
N PHE A 25 2.19 -11.47 -1.53
CA PHE A 25 1.88 -11.87 -0.16
C PHE A 25 0.45 -12.38 -0.03
N LEU A 26 -0.56 -11.62 -0.49
CA LEU A 26 -1.97 -12.00 -0.42
C LEU A 26 -2.31 -13.25 -1.25
N ALA A 27 -1.52 -13.56 -2.27
CA ALA A 27 -1.67 -14.77 -3.09
C ALA A 27 -0.89 -15.98 -2.55
N SER A 28 -0.01 -15.77 -1.56
CA SER A 28 0.87 -16.80 -1.01
C SER A 28 0.26 -17.52 0.19
N GLU A 29 0.89 -18.62 0.60
CA GLU A 29 0.51 -19.34 1.83
C GLU A 29 0.79 -18.51 3.11
N ASP A 30 1.63 -17.48 3.03
CA ASP A 30 1.93 -16.60 4.16
C ASP A 30 0.69 -15.82 4.62
N SER A 31 -0.32 -15.65 3.74
CA SER A 31 -1.60 -15.04 4.06
C SER A 31 -2.74 -16.06 4.20
N SER A 32 -2.44 -17.34 4.44
CA SER A 32 -3.42 -18.44 4.46
C SER A 32 -4.60 -18.24 5.43
N TYR A 33 -4.45 -17.41 6.47
CA TYR A 33 -5.52 -17.08 7.42
C TYR A 33 -5.96 -15.61 7.37
N MET A 34 -5.59 -14.86 6.34
CA MET A 34 -6.00 -13.48 6.14
C MET A 34 -7.12 -13.40 5.10
N SER A 35 -8.34 -13.11 5.55
CA SER A 35 -9.50 -12.91 4.67
C SER A 35 -10.33 -11.70 5.08
N GLY A 36 -10.95 -11.04 4.10
CA GLY A 36 -11.74 -9.82 4.29
C GLY A 36 -10.94 -8.58 4.73
N GLN A 37 -9.61 -8.65 4.73
CA GLN A 37 -8.74 -7.56 5.16
C GLN A 37 -8.29 -6.70 3.99
N MET A 38 -7.99 -5.42 4.26
CA MET A 38 -7.46 -4.48 3.28
C MET A 38 -6.04 -4.06 3.66
N LEU A 39 -5.08 -4.36 2.79
CA LEU A 39 -3.69 -3.94 2.99
C LEU A 39 -3.46 -2.58 2.33
N GLN A 40 -3.02 -1.60 3.12
CA GLN A 40 -3.01 -0.19 2.73
C GLN A 40 -1.59 0.28 2.44
N ILE A 41 -1.30 0.48 1.15
CA ILE A 41 0.01 0.91 0.65
C ILE A 41 -0.16 2.30 0.03
N ASN A 42 -0.32 3.30 0.89
CA ASN A 42 -0.81 4.63 0.50
C ASN A 42 0.14 5.79 0.91
N GLY A 43 1.38 5.48 1.27
CA GLY A 43 2.35 6.49 1.70
C GLY A 43 2.15 6.99 3.14
N GLY A 44 1.43 6.23 3.97
CA GLY A 44 1.30 6.49 5.42
C GLY A 44 0.03 7.25 5.82
N THR A 45 -0.90 7.46 4.90
CA THR A 45 -2.17 8.14 5.18
C THR A 45 -3.02 7.28 6.14
N ILE A 46 -3.39 7.85 7.28
CA ILE A 46 -4.29 7.24 8.27
C ILE A 46 -5.72 7.26 7.71
N ILE A 47 -6.41 6.14 7.86
CA ILE A 47 -7.80 5.93 7.43
C ILE A 47 -8.61 5.63 8.68
N ASN A 48 -9.80 6.25 8.79
CA ASN A 48 -10.69 6.23 9.96
C ASN A 48 -10.16 6.99 11.18
N ASN A 49 -10.02 8.31 11.06
CA ASN A 49 -9.69 9.21 12.17
C ASN A 49 -10.85 10.17 12.45
#